data_AF-A0A963JM01-F1
#
_entry.id   AF-A0A963JM01-F1
#
_cell.length_a   1.000
_cell.length_b   1.000
_cell.length_c   1.000
_cell.angle_alpha   90.00
_cell.angle_beta   90.00
_cell.angle_gamma   90.00
#
_symmetry.space_group_name_H-M   'P 1'
#
loop_
_entity.id
_entity.type
_entity.pdbx_description
1 polymer ?
#
loop_
_entity_poly.entity_id
_entity_poly.type
_entity_poly.pdbx_seq_one_letter_code
_entity_poly.pdbx_strand_id
1 'polypeptide(L)'
;DEAEDGSVALRKLQDGNYDFVVSDWNMPNMDGLTMLQSVRADERLCKIPVLMVTAEAKKENIIAAAQAGASGYIVKPFTAAVLDEKLNKIFQNMESKVSA
;
A
#
# COMPACT_ATOMS: atom_id res chain seq x y z
N ASP A 1 0.96 6.60 -12.23
CA ASP A 1 0.55 5.49 -13.13
C ASP A 1 -0.51 4.62 -12.48
N GLU A 2 -1.20 3.83 -13.29
CA GLU A 2 -2.25 2.89 -12.88
C GLU A 2 -1.86 1.45 -13.27
N ALA A 3 -2.34 0.46 -12.53
CA ALA A 3 -2.16 -0.97 -12.81
C ALA A 3 -3.47 -1.72 -12.53
N GLU A 4 -3.78 -2.72 -13.36
CA GLU A 4 -5.05 -3.45 -13.28
C GLU A 4 -5.04 -4.57 -12.22
N ASP A 5 -3.85 -5.04 -11.83
CA ASP A 5 -3.66 -6.02 -10.77
C ASP A 5 -2.29 -5.90 -10.09
N GLY A 6 -2.07 -6.71 -9.04
CA GLY A 6 -0.83 -6.73 -8.28
C GLY A 6 0.40 -7.17 -9.07
N SER A 7 0.25 -7.99 -10.11
CA SER A 7 1.36 -8.46 -10.94
C SER A 7 1.86 -7.36 -11.86
N VAL A 8 0.94 -6.64 -12.51
CA VAL A 8 1.26 -5.47 -13.34
C VAL A 8 1.85 -4.36 -12.47
N ALA A 9 1.28 -4.13 -11.29
CA ALA A 9 1.79 -3.13 -10.34
C ALA A 9 3.23 -3.46 -9.93
N LEU A 10 3.51 -4.70 -9.53
CA LEU A 10 4.85 -5.13 -9.13
C LEU A 10 5.87 -4.93 -10.25
N ARG A 11 5.54 -5.33 -11.48
CA ARG A 11 6.43 -5.13 -12.63
C ARG A 11 6.73 -3.65 -12.88
N LYS A 12 5.69 -2.80 -12.83
CA LYS A 12 5.88 -1.35 -12.95
C LYS A 12 6.78 -0.81 -11.85
N LEU A 13 6.55 -1.22 -10.60
CA LEU A 13 7.39 -0.82 -9.46
C LEU A 13 8.86 -1.20 -9.65
N GLN A 14 9.14 -2.37 -10.24
CA GLN A 14 10.50 -2.85 -10.50
C GLN A 14 11.20 -2.14 -11.65
N ASP A 15 10.44 -1.72 -12.67
CA ASP A 15 10.94 -1.08 -13.89
C ASP A 15 10.98 0.47 -13.77
N GLY A 16 10.20 1.04 -12.86
CA GLY A 16 10.00 2.47 -12.69
C GLY A 16 10.52 3.01 -11.35
N ASN A 17 10.27 4.30 -11.12
CA ASN A 17 10.63 4.98 -9.88
C ASN A 17 9.36 5.58 -9.28
N TYR A 18 8.87 4.98 -8.19
CA TYR A 18 7.65 5.40 -7.52
C TYR A 18 7.90 5.59 -6.03
N ASP A 19 7.35 6.67 -5.48
CA ASP A 19 7.54 7.02 -4.06
C ASP A 19 6.35 6.61 -3.19
N PHE A 20 5.25 6.13 -3.79
CA PHE A 20 4.03 5.76 -3.07
C PHE A 20 3.15 4.80 -3.86
N VAL A 21 2.50 3.86 -3.17
CA VAL A 21 1.52 2.94 -3.75
C VAL A 21 0.20 3.01 -3.01
N VAL A 22 -0.90 3.17 -3.75
CA VAL A 22 -2.26 2.90 -3.28
C VAL A 22 -2.72 1.63 -3.98
N SER A 23 -3.09 0.59 -3.24
CA SER A 23 -3.52 -0.69 -3.83
C SER A 23 -4.85 -1.12 -3.25
N ASP A 24 -5.75 -1.63 -4.10
CA ASP A 24 -6.87 -2.42 -3.62
C ASP A 24 -6.36 -3.77 -3.08
N TRP A 25 -7.07 -4.34 -2.13
CA TRP A 25 -6.85 -5.68 -1.62
C TRP A 25 -7.43 -6.68 -2.61
N ASN A 26 -8.67 -6.46 -3.04
CA ASN A 26 -9.40 -7.38 -3.89
C ASN A 26 -9.10 -7.08 -5.36
N MET A 27 -7.99 -7.63 -5.85
CA MET A 27 -7.57 -7.56 -7.25
C MET A 27 -7.59 -8.96 -7.89
N PRO A 28 -7.92 -9.07 -9.19
CA PRO A 28 -7.80 -10.34 -9.92
C PRO A 28 -6.33 -10.75 -10.07
N ASN A 29 -6.07 -12.04 -10.32
CA ASN A 29 -4.74 -12.64 -10.52
C ASN A 29 -3.81 -12.61 -9.30
N MET A 30 -3.43 -11.42 -8.84
CA MET A 30 -2.61 -11.19 -7.65
C MET A 30 -3.28 -10.13 -6.78
N ASP A 31 -3.66 -10.53 -5.57
CA ASP A 31 -4.26 -9.64 -4.59
C ASP A 31 -3.25 -8.63 -4.02
N GLY A 32 -3.78 -7.58 -3.40
CA GLY A 32 -2.94 -6.51 -2.87
C GLY A 32 -2.06 -6.94 -1.70
N LEU A 33 -2.46 -7.95 -0.93
CA LEU A 33 -1.65 -8.46 0.18
C LEU A 33 -0.39 -9.19 -0.34
N THR A 34 -0.57 -10.04 -1.35
CA THR A 34 0.51 -10.77 -2.02
C THR A 34 1.45 -9.81 -2.74
N MET A 35 0.89 -8.77 -3.37
CA MET A 35 1.69 -7.69 -3.95
C MET A 35 2.51 -6.96 -2.88
N LEU A 36 1.88 -6.58 -1.76
CA LEU A 36 2.57 -5.92 -0.64
C LEU A 36 3.72 -6.78 -0.09
N GLN A 37 3.49 -8.08 0.11
CA GLN A 37 4.52 -9.01 0.55
C GLN A 37 5.68 -9.07 -0.44
N SER A 38 5.39 -9.09 -1.75
CA SER A 38 6.40 -9.10 -2.80
C SER A 38 7.21 -7.80 -2.82
N VAL A 39 6.54 -6.65 -2.68
CA VAL A 39 7.18 -5.33 -2.56
C VAL A 39 8.10 -5.25 -1.34
N ARG A 40 7.71 -5.88 -0.22
CA ARG A 40 8.52 -5.89 1.01
C ARG A 40 9.70 -6.86 0.93
N ALA A 41 9.60 -7.90 0.10
CA ALA A 41 10.70 -8.83 -0.16
C ALA A 41 11.75 -8.27 -1.14
N ASP A 42 11.41 -7.29 -1.97
CA ASP A 42 12.35 -6.62 -2.88
C ASP A 42 13.08 -5.48 -2.15
N GLU A 43 14.40 -5.57 -2.00
CA GLU A 43 15.23 -4.59 -1.30
C GLU A 43 15.13 -3.17 -1.87
N ARG A 44 14.82 -3.02 -3.16
CA ARG A 44 14.66 -1.73 -3.81
C ARG A 44 13.30 -1.11 -3.51
N LEU A 45 12.28 -1.94 -3.30
CA LEU A 45 10.89 -1.51 -3.13
C LEU A 45 10.42 -1.53 -1.68
N CYS A 46 11.15 -2.21 -0.78
CA CYS A 46 10.73 -2.45 0.60
C CYS A 46 10.50 -1.17 1.41
N LYS A 47 11.12 -0.06 1.00
CA LYS A 47 10.97 1.27 1.62
C LYS A 47 9.78 2.07 1.10
N ILE A 48 9.21 1.70 -0.04
CA ILE A 48 8.10 2.43 -0.65
C ILE A 48 6.87 2.28 0.25
N PRO A 49 6.23 3.39 0.68
CA PRO A 49 5.01 3.33 1.46
C PRO A 49 3.86 2.74 0.63
N VAL A 50 3.08 1.86 1.25
CA VAL A 50 1.93 1.21 0.62
C VAL A 50 0.69 1.45 1.47
N LEU A 51 -0.32 2.08 0.87
CA LEU A 51 -1.65 2.26 1.43
C LEU A 51 -2.59 1.19 0.86
N MET A 52 -3.06 0.31 1.73
CA MET A 52 -4.00 -0.75 1.37
C MET A 52 -5.43 -0.22 1.43
N VAL A 53 -6.20 -0.44 0.36
CA VAL A 53 -7.61 -0.11 0.24
C VAL A 53 -8.38 -1.41 0.18
N THR A 54 -9.52 -1.55 0.86
CA THR A 54 -10.37 -2.74 0.71
C THR A 54 -11.84 -2.42 0.94
N ALA A 55 -12.73 -3.28 0.44
CA ALA A 55 -14.14 -3.25 0.79
C ALA A 55 -14.45 -3.94 2.13
N GLU A 56 -13.56 -4.79 2.64
CA GLU A 56 -13.82 -5.59 3.84
C GLU A 56 -13.17 -5.00 5.09
N ALA A 57 -14.01 -4.50 6.01
CA ALA A 57 -13.60 -3.94 7.30
C ALA A 57 -13.25 -5.01 8.36
N LYS A 58 -12.69 -6.16 7.96
CA LYS A 58 -12.38 -7.25 8.90
C LYS A 58 -11.11 -6.92 9.67
N LYS A 59 -11.16 -7.13 10.99
CA LYS A 59 -10.01 -6.92 11.87
C LYS A 59 -8.83 -7.82 11.47
N GLU A 60 -9.09 -9.04 11.02
CA GLU A 60 -8.03 -9.94 10.53
C GLU A 60 -7.28 -9.34 9.32
N ASN A 61 -8.01 -8.74 8.36
CA ASN A 61 -7.39 -8.12 7.18
C ASN A 61 -6.52 -6.93 7.56
N ILE A 62 -6.97 -6.10 8.51
CA ILE A 62 -6.19 -4.97 9.03
C ILE A 62 -4.89 -5.46 9.67
N ILE A 63 -4.97 -6.52 10.49
CA ILE A 63 -3.81 -7.11 11.16
C ILE A 63 -2.86 -7.71 10.12
N ALA A 64 -3.37 -8.44 9.13
CA ALA A 64 -2.58 -9.05 8.08
C ALA A 64 -1.84 -8.00 7.23
N ALA A 65 -2.49 -6.90 6.82
CA ALA A 65 -1.82 -5.79 6.13
C ALA A 65 -0.74 -5.15 7.00
N ALA A 66 -1.03 -4.89 8.28
CA ALA A 66 -0.05 -4.30 9.19
C ALA A 66 1.17 -5.22 9.39
N GLN A 67 0.96 -6.52 9.57
CA GLN A 67 2.03 -7.51 9.70
C GLN A 67 2.85 -7.67 8.42
N ALA A 68 2.21 -7.54 7.26
CA ALA A 68 2.89 -7.49 5.97
C ALA A 68 3.61 -6.16 5.72
N GLY A 69 3.55 -5.18 6.65
CA GLY A 69 4.29 -3.92 6.54
C GLY A 69 3.58 -2.85 5.72
N ALA A 70 2.25 -2.87 5.63
CA ALA A 70 1.49 -1.77 5.06
C ALA A 70 1.73 -0.47 5.87
N SER A 71 1.88 0.65 5.16
CA SER A 71 2.08 1.96 5.79
C SER A 71 0.76 2.56 6.28
N GLY A 72 -0.34 2.13 5.69
CA GLY A 72 -1.68 2.48 6.13
C GLY A 72 -2.72 1.58 5.49
N TYR A 73 -3.95 1.75 5.95
CA TYR A 73 -5.09 1.01 5.45
C TYR A 73 -6.37 1.87 5.50
N ILE A 74 -7.25 1.69 4.51
CA ILE A 74 -8.53 2.39 4.38
C ILE A 74 -9.62 1.42 3.89
N VAL A 75 -10.81 1.56 4.48
CA VAL A 75 -12.00 0.74 4.16
C VAL A 75 -12.94 1.54 3.26
N LYS A 76 -13.47 0.91 2.21
CA LYS A 76 -14.53 1.45 1.37
C LYS A 76 -15.91 1.24 2.02
N PRO A 77 -16.86 2.18 1.88
CA PRO A 77 -16.69 3.50 1.26
C PRO A 77 -15.91 4.46 2.17
N PHE A 78 -15.05 5.29 1.57
CA PHE A 78 -14.33 6.36 2.27
C PHE A 78 -14.59 7.70 1.59
N THR A 79 -14.44 8.79 2.35
CA THR A 79 -14.50 10.14 1.81
C THR A 79 -13.10 10.61 1.41
N ALA A 80 -13.04 11.63 0.55
CA ALA A 80 -11.77 12.28 0.21
C ALA A 80 -11.03 12.79 1.46
N ALA A 81 -11.76 13.27 2.47
CA ALA A 81 -11.18 13.72 3.74
C ALA A 81 -10.49 12.58 4.51
N VAL A 82 -11.07 11.38 4.54
CA VAL A 82 -10.45 10.22 5.20
C VAL A 82 -9.19 9.78 4.45
N LEU A 83 -9.23 9.79 3.11
CA LEU A 83 -8.05 9.48 2.31
C LEU A 83 -6.92 10.49 2.57
N ASP A 84 -7.24 11.78 2.53
CA ASP A 84 -6.29 12.86 2.78
C ASP A 84 -5.66 12.76 4.18
N GLU A 85 -6.46 12.48 5.21
CA GLU A 85 -5.97 12.26 6.57
C GLU A 85 -4.97 11.09 6.63
N LYS A 86 -5.26 9.98 5.94
CA LYS A 86 -4.38 8.80 5.89
C LYS A 86 -3.08 9.10 5.15
N LEU A 87 -3.16 9.78 4.01
CA LEU A 87 -1.99 10.15 3.22
C LEU A 87 -1.07 11.08 4.02
N ASN A 88 -1.62 12.14 4.62
CA ASN A 88 -0.86 13.08 5.44
C ASN A 88 -0.14 12.39 6.60
N LYS A 89 -0.81 11.44 7.29
CA LYS A 89 -0.17 10.64 8.35
C LYS A 89 1.00 9.80 7.83
N ILE A 90 0.87 9.21 6.65
CA ILE A 90 1.96 8.41 6.06
C ILE A 90 3.13 9.31 5.66
N PHE A 91 2.88 10.47 5.04
CA PHE A 91 3.91 11.42 4.66
C PHE A 91 4.67 11.97 5.87
N GLN A 92 3.98 12.38 6.94
CA GLN A 92 4.62 12.82 8.19
C GLN A 92 5.52 11.74 8.81
N ASN A 93 5.08 10.48 8.77
CA ASN A 93 5.88 9.35 9.25
C ASN A 93 7.13 9.09 8.40
N MET A 94 7.11 9.45 7.11
CA MET A 94 8.29 9.36 6.25
C MET A 94 9.28 10.49 6.54
N GLU A 95 8.81 11.73 6.65
CA GLU A 95 9.67 12.88 6.98
C GLU A 95 10.38 12.70 8.33
N SER A 96 9.67 12.15 9.31
CA SER A 96 10.22 11.84 10.64
C SER A 96 11.31 10.76 10.61
N LYS A 97 11.25 9.82 9.65
CA LYS A 97 12.25 8.75 9.49
C LYS A 97 13.47 9.17 8.67
N VAL A 98 13.35 10.22 7.85
CA VAL A 98 14.47 10.78 7.08
C VAL A 98 15.32 11.71 7.94
N SER A 99 14.74 12.30 8.99
CA SER A 99 15.44 13.21 9.93
C SER A 99 16.07 12.51 11.15
N ALA A 100 16.03 11.19 11.22
CA ALA A 100 16.57 10.38 12.31
C ALA A 100 17.70 9.47 11.82
#